data_AF-A0A7V3ZZN6-F1
#
_entry.id   AF-A0A7V3ZZN6-F1
#
_cell.length_a   1.000
_cell.length_b   1.000
_cell.length_c   1.000
_cell.angle_alpha   90.00
_cell.angle_beta   90.00
_cell.angle_gamma   90.00
#
_symmetry.space_group_name_H-M   'P 1'
#
loop_
_entity.id
_entity.type
_entity.pdbx_description
1 polymer ?
#
loop_
_entity_poly.entity_id
_entity_poly.type
_entity_poly.pdbx_seq_one_letter_code
_entity_poly.pdbx_strand_id
1 'polypeptide(L)'
;MERGEVMRRWGVLLLVGVFSLGVAQSWSRDAVDSLMREGIVYGYPSGEIKPEAYARRGEVFTLLWRVILTYRLKDLQSLTKEDIERLKGLLATVEELSRALRDQGQVLSAYSDAIKELRQDLEKAQAYANTLAGEAGKKAEEALAQVSTWVERLSALEATTYKGLRDFREEVNTLAGALKDLDAKVKSLEEALSGKTGEFSTRFSEFQGMLSRLEGAVSKAEAEIGGVKGALAELEEIKLRVNTLEAQVKVLREEVVRLKAEMPKKEAVPPFGVQVSLSGISPLTGMARVGYALSEGFGVYLRGVYDLGFYGAVGAVNVRSVSPFVLTTSLGVGRGFYGPGFTYGEIGVGFGGKLFGDLGLGVEGVLSFPLGTGPSVARFGVGVIYGW
;
A
#
# COMPACT_ATOMS: atom_id res chain seq x y z
N MET A 1 74.68 -15.00 109.78
CA MET A 1 74.54 -15.57 111.15
C MET A 1 74.83 -14.42 112.11
N GLU A 2 73.99 -13.99 113.04
CA GLU A 2 72.80 -14.60 113.64
C GLU A 2 71.87 -13.51 114.19
N ARG A 3 70.59 -13.86 114.22
CA ARG A 3 69.52 -13.12 114.90
C ARG A 3 69.68 -13.28 116.41
N GLY A 4 69.47 -12.18 117.13
CA GLY A 4 68.63 -12.13 118.33
C GLY A 4 68.84 -13.19 119.41
N GLU A 5 69.70 -12.87 120.36
CA GLU A 5 69.63 -13.19 121.79
C GLU A 5 70.68 -12.25 122.40
N VAL A 6 70.38 -11.28 123.24
CA VAL A 6 69.86 -11.47 124.59
C VAL A 6 69.14 -10.17 124.99
N MET A 7 67.80 -10.20 124.87
CA MET A 7 66.95 -9.60 125.90
C MET A 7 67.23 -10.30 127.24
N ARG A 8 66.88 -9.62 128.33
CA ARG A 8 66.89 -10.09 129.73
C ARG A 8 68.16 -9.73 130.50
N ARG A 9 68.25 -8.43 130.80
CA ARG A 9 68.47 -8.08 132.20
C ARG A 9 67.38 -7.09 132.65
N TRP A 10 66.22 -7.68 133.00
CA TRP A 10 65.26 -7.25 134.04
C TRP A 10 64.80 -5.77 134.00
N GLY A 11 63.56 -5.39 133.70
CA GLY A 11 62.30 -6.05 134.00
C GLY A 11 61.96 -5.93 135.48
N VAL A 12 61.06 -5.02 135.84
CA VAL A 12 59.94 -5.17 136.81
C VAL A 12 59.34 -3.78 137.16
N LEU A 13 57.99 -3.72 137.11
CA LEU A 13 57.03 -2.64 137.47
C LEU A 13 56.85 -1.52 136.41
N LEU A 14 55.83 -1.49 135.53
CA LEU A 14 54.41 -1.88 135.64
C LEU A 14 53.70 -1.16 136.79
N LEU A 15 53.07 0.00 136.53
CA LEU A 15 51.62 0.24 136.66
C LEU A 15 51.23 1.73 136.59
N VAL A 16 50.11 1.98 135.90
CA VAL A 16 49.30 3.21 135.80
C VAL A 16 49.97 4.36 135.03
N GLY A 17 49.41 4.96 133.99
CA GLY A 17 48.07 4.88 133.44
C GLY A 17 47.86 6.14 132.60
N VAL A 18 47.43 5.94 131.37
CA VAL A 18 46.59 6.80 130.52
C VAL A 18 46.30 8.21 131.04
N PHE A 19 46.66 9.23 130.26
CA PHE A 19 45.78 10.26 129.65
C PHE A 19 46.70 11.41 129.21
N SER A 20 47.02 11.53 127.92
CA SER A 20 46.21 12.17 126.89
C SER A 20 46.31 13.70 126.92
N LEU A 21 46.75 14.22 125.77
CA LEU A 21 46.42 15.52 125.19
C LEU A 21 46.88 16.77 125.95
N GLY A 22 47.81 17.48 125.30
CA GLY A 22 47.76 18.94 125.31
C GLY A 22 49.10 19.62 125.52
N VAL A 23 49.73 19.96 124.39
CA VAL A 23 50.54 21.18 124.20
C VAL A 23 51.94 21.20 124.84
N ALA A 24 52.91 21.59 124.00
CA ALA A 24 54.30 21.93 124.28
C ALA A 24 55.28 20.79 124.64
N GLN A 25 55.88 20.20 123.60
CA GLN A 25 57.20 19.60 123.73
C GLN A 25 58.19 20.76 123.92
N SER A 26 58.42 21.12 125.17
CA SER A 26 59.05 22.39 125.56
C SER A 26 60.51 22.47 125.10
N TRP A 27 60.84 23.59 124.42
CA TRP A 27 62.18 24.03 124.03
C TRP A 27 63.21 24.03 125.19
N SER A 28 62.73 23.97 126.43
CA SER A 28 63.51 24.03 127.65
C SER A 28 64.02 22.68 128.15
N ARG A 29 63.58 21.56 127.57
CA ARG A 29 63.85 20.21 128.13
C ARG A 29 65.34 19.89 128.21
N ASP A 30 66.06 20.05 127.10
CA ASP A 30 67.50 19.77 127.04
C ASP A 30 68.32 20.74 127.92
N ALA A 31 67.88 22.01 128.01
CA ALA A 31 68.51 23.03 128.85
C ALA A 31 68.33 22.74 130.35
N VAL A 32 67.13 22.34 130.78
CA VAL A 32 66.82 21.98 132.17
C VAL A 32 67.60 20.74 132.60
N ASP A 33 67.66 19.71 131.76
CA ASP A 33 68.42 18.47 132.03
C ASP A 33 69.93 18.73 132.17
N SER A 34 70.45 19.74 131.47
CA SER A 34 71.87 20.13 131.56
C SER A 34 72.15 20.86 132.88
N LEU A 35 71.29 21.82 133.25
CA LEU A 35 71.43 22.58 134.50
C LEU A 35 71.22 21.73 135.77
N MET A 36 70.43 20.66 135.69
CA MET A 36 70.29 19.70 136.79
C MET A 36 71.56 18.86 137.01
N ARG A 37 72.20 18.42 135.92
CA ARG A 37 73.46 17.66 136.00
C ARG A 37 74.59 18.47 136.61
N GLU A 38 74.62 19.77 136.35
CA GLU A 38 75.61 20.69 136.92
C GLU A 38 75.27 21.15 138.35
N GLY A 39 74.17 20.68 138.95
CA GLY A 39 73.75 21.03 140.31
C GLY A 39 73.26 22.48 140.45
N ILE A 40 72.89 23.13 139.34
CA ILE A 40 72.39 24.51 139.33
C ILE A 40 70.88 24.52 139.64
N VAL A 41 70.12 23.55 139.10
CA VAL A 41 68.67 23.36 139.30
C VAL A 41 68.40 22.04 140.04
N TYR A 42 67.50 22.03 141.03
CA TYR A 42 67.12 20.81 141.79
C TYR A 42 65.61 20.48 141.77
N GLY A 43 64.78 21.32 141.16
CA GLY A 43 63.32 21.22 141.25
C GLY A 43 62.75 21.75 142.57
N TYR A 44 61.43 21.71 142.73
CA TYR A 44 60.73 22.08 143.97
C TYR A 44 60.85 20.96 145.03
N PRO A 45 60.58 21.22 146.33
CA PRO A 45 60.63 20.19 147.38
C PRO A 45 59.74 18.96 147.15
N SER A 46 58.72 19.08 146.30
CA SER A 46 57.85 17.99 145.85
C SER A 46 58.43 17.14 144.71
N GLY A 47 59.61 17.47 144.20
CA GLY A 47 60.30 16.77 143.10
C GLY A 47 59.91 17.23 141.69
N GLU A 48 59.03 18.23 141.55
CA GLU A 48 58.54 18.70 140.24
C GLU A 48 59.41 19.83 139.64
N ILE A 49 59.43 19.95 138.30
CA ILE A 49 60.02 21.08 137.57
C ILE A 49 58.95 21.67 136.66
N LYS A 50 58.83 23.00 136.62
CA LYS A 50 57.84 23.71 135.79
C LYS A 50 58.52 24.71 134.85
N PRO A 51 59.05 24.28 133.70
CA PRO A 51 59.84 25.15 132.81
C PRO A 51 59.04 26.29 132.17
N GLU A 52 57.73 26.09 131.98
CA GLU A 52 56.84 27.07 131.35
C GLU A 52 56.15 28.02 132.35
N ALA A 53 56.38 27.83 133.65
CA ALA A 53 55.89 28.73 134.67
C ALA A 53 56.78 29.98 134.77
N TYR A 54 56.16 31.14 135.09
CA TYR A 54 56.92 32.36 135.36
C TYR A 54 57.89 32.17 136.53
N ALA A 55 59.18 32.40 136.28
CA ALA A 55 60.21 32.35 137.32
C ALA A 55 60.04 33.51 138.30
N ARG A 56 60.05 33.21 139.61
CA ARG A 56 60.02 34.22 140.67
C ARG A 56 61.41 34.84 140.84
N ARG A 57 61.48 36.12 141.25
CA ARG A 57 62.76 36.83 141.44
C ARG A 57 63.73 36.08 142.37
N GLY A 58 63.23 35.42 143.42
CA GLY A 58 64.04 34.60 144.32
C GLY A 58 64.59 33.32 143.68
N GLU A 59 63.87 32.72 142.73
CA GLU A 59 64.31 31.53 141.98
C GLU A 59 65.40 31.91 140.97
N VAL A 60 65.20 33.01 140.23
CA VAL A 60 66.21 33.55 139.31
C VAL A 60 67.49 33.94 140.05
N PHE A 61 67.37 34.61 141.20
CA PHE A 61 68.53 34.97 142.01
C PHE A 61 69.28 33.74 142.52
N THR A 62 68.56 32.69 142.94
CA THR A 62 69.17 31.45 143.41
C THR A 62 69.93 30.73 142.28
N LEU A 63 69.39 30.72 141.07
CA LEU A 63 70.08 30.17 139.89
C LEU A 63 71.34 30.98 139.57
N LEU A 64 71.24 32.30 139.56
CA LEU A 64 72.38 33.19 139.29
C LEU A 64 73.48 33.02 140.35
N TRP A 65 73.09 32.96 141.63
CA TRP A 65 74.00 32.77 142.76
C TRP A 65 74.73 31.43 142.68
N ARG A 66 74.02 30.35 142.29
CA ARG A 66 74.64 29.04 142.08
C ARG A 66 75.60 29.04 140.90
N VAL A 67 75.26 29.65 139.77
CA VAL A 67 76.19 29.80 138.63
C VAL A 67 77.47 30.53 139.07
N ILE A 68 77.33 31.62 139.84
CA ILE A 68 78.48 32.39 140.35
C ILE A 68 79.37 31.55 141.28
N LEU A 69 78.79 30.73 142.15
CA LEU A 69 79.53 29.84 143.04
C LEU A 69 80.17 28.65 142.32
N THR A 70 79.43 28.02 141.40
CA THR A 70 79.87 26.83 140.64
C THR A 70 81.04 27.15 139.72
N TYR A 71 81.03 28.32 139.07
CA TYR A 71 82.08 28.71 138.12
C TYR A 71 83.16 29.64 138.71
N ARG A 72 83.15 29.88 140.03
CA ARG A 72 84.17 30.67 140.78
C ARG A 72 84.75 31.85 139.98
N LEU A 73 83.89 32.72 139.46
CA LEU A 73 84.23 33.88 138.63
C LEU A 73 84.94 35.01 139.42
N LYS A 74 86.14 34.74 139.94
CA LYS A 74 86.96 35.70 140.71
C LYS A 74 87.87 36.60 139.87
N ASP A 75 87.99 36.38 138.55
CA ASP A 75 88.95 37.09 137.69
C ASP A 75 88.28 37.86 136.52
N LEU A 76 87.21 38.62 136.77
CA LEU A 76 86.63 39.57 135.80
C LEU A 76 87.22 40.99 135.98
N GLN A 77 88.54 41.12 136.05
CA GLN A 77 89.23 42.42 136.14
C GLN A 77 90.06 42.85 134.92
N SER A 78 89.92 42.20 133.75
CA SER A 78 90.42 42.80 132.50
C SER A 78 89.74 42.25 131.24
N LEU A 79 88.54 42.75 130.91
CA LEU A 79 88.07 42.75 129.52
C LEU A 79 88.92 43.76 128.75
N THR A 80 89.64 43.30 127.73
CA THR A 80 90.52 44.15 126.93
C THR A 80 89.73 44.90 125.86
N LYS A 81 90.24 46.04 125.37
CA LYS A 81 89.56 46.83 124.31
C LYS A 81 89.27 46.01 123.05
N GLU A 82 90.09 45.00 122.74
CA GLU A 82 89.90 44.12 121.59
C GLU A 82 88.66 43.23 121.72
N ASP A 83 88.31 42.79 122.92
CA ASP A 83 87.12 41.96 123.16
C ASP A 83 85.83 42.78 122.98
N ILE A 84 85.85 44.06 123.38
CA ILE A 84 84.72 44.99 123.17
C ILE A 84 84.53 45.30 121.69
N GLU A 85 85.62 45.50 120.94
CA GLU A 85 85.53 45.73 119.49
C GLU A 85 85.08 44.48 118.71
N ARG A 86 85.48 43.27 119.13
CA ARG A 86 84.94 42.02 118.57
C ARG A 86 83.43 41.88 118.79
N LEU A 87 82.94 42.23 119.98
CA LEU A 87 81.51 42.17 120.29
C LEU A 87 80.70 43.19 119.49
N LYS A 88 81.21 44.40 119.27
CA LYS A 88 80.58 45.38 118.37
C LYS A 88 80.55 44.90 116.92
N GLY A 89 81.64 44.28 116.45
CA GLY A 89 81.70 43.67 115.12
C GLY A 89 80.64 42.57 114.94
N LEU A 90 80.48 41.69 115.94
CA LEU A 90 79.45 40.65 115.95
C LEU A 90 78.02 41.22 116.02
N LEU A 91 77.81 42.33 116.73
CA LEU A 91 76.50 42.98 116.76
C LEU A 91 76.14 43.57 115.38
N ALA A 92 77.09 44.20 114.70
CA ALA A 92 76.90 44.74 113.37
C ALA A 92 76.58 43.63 112.34
N THR A 93 77.25 42.47 112.40
CA THR A 93 76.95 41.35 111.51
C THR A 93 75.58 40.73 111.79
N VAL A 94 75.14 40.69 113.05
CA VAL A 94 73.79 40.25 113.42
C VAL A 94 72.72 41.23 112.90
N GLU A 95 72.97 42.54 112.99
CA GLU A 95 72.07 43.54 112.41
C GLU A 95 71.96 43.43 110.88
N GLU A 96 73.07 43.15 110.20
CA GLU A 96 73.12 42.96 108.74
C GLU A 96 72.39 41.67 108.31
N LEU A 97 72.59 40.57 109.01
CA LEU A 97 71.83 39.31 108.81
C LEU A 97 70.32 39.50 109.03
N SER A 98 69.93 40.32 110.02
CA SER A 98 68.51 40.61 110.28
C SER A 98 67.84 41.41 109.16
N ARG A 99 68.59 42.26 108.44
CA ARG A 99 68.11 43.00 107.27
C ARG A 99 67.98 42.06 106.07
N ALA A 100 68.98 41.24 105.81
CA ALA A 100 68.95 40.25 104.72
C ALA A 100 67.77 39.26 104.85
N LEU A 101 67.45 38.82 106.07
CA LEU A 101 66.29 37.97 106.34
C LEU A 101 64.94 38.69 106.10
N ARG A 102 64.88 40.00 106.34
CA ARG A 102 63.68 40.82 106.09
C ARG A 102 63.43 41.00 104.59
N ASP A 103 64.50 41.26 103.84
CA ASP A 103 64.46 41.42 102.38
C ASP A 103 64.08 40.09 101.68
N GLN A 104 64.57 38.94 102.17
CA GLN A 104 64.15 37.62 101.69
C GLN A 104 62.66 37.32 101.96
N GLY A 105 62.11 37.82 103.08
CA GLY A 105 60.69 37.71 103.38
C GLY A 105 59.81 38.46 102.36
N GLN A 106 60.25 39.61 101.86
CA GLN A 106 59.55 40.37 100.82
C GLN A 106 59.58 39.65 99.47
N VAL A 107 60.72 39.07 99.10
CA VAL A 107 60.88 38.28 97.86
C VAL A 107 59.93 37.07 97.84
N LEU A 108 59.76 36.37 98.97
CA LEU A 108 58.82 35.25 99.08
C LEU A 108 57.34 35.68 98.91
N SER A 109 56.97 36.87 99.38
CA SER A 109 55.62 37.41 99.16
C SER A 109 55.36 37.73 97.68
N ALA A 110 56.35 38.30 96.98
CA ALA A 110 56.27 38.57 95.55
C ALA A 110 56.13 37.29 94.72
N TYR A 111 56.84 36.21 95.10
CA TYR A 111 56.66 34.90 94.46
C TYR A 111 55.26 34.31 94.71
N SER A 112 54.68 34.50 95.89
CA SER A 112 53.32 34.03 96.19
C SER A 112 52.27 34.73 95.32
N ASP A 113 52.40 36.04 95.13
CA ASP A 113 51.47 36.82 94.31
C ASP A 113 51.64 36.50 92.82
N ALA A 114 52.87 36.32 92.32
CA ALA A 114 53.12 35.85 90.97
C ALA A 114 52.53 34.46 90.69
N ILE A 115 52.57 33.55 91.67
CA ILE A 115 51.94 32.23 91.54
C ILE A 115 50.41 32.32 91.47
N LYS A 116 49.78 33.27 92.20
CA LYS A 116 48.33 33.49 92.10
C LYS A 116 47.95 34.06 90.74
N GLU A 117 48.72 35.00 90.21
CA GLU A 117 48.49 35.61 88.91
C GLU A 117 48.60 34.57 87.78
N LEU A 118 49.66 33.75 87.80
CA LEU A 118 49.83 32.64 86.85
C LEU A 118 48.68 31.62 86.90
N ARG A 119 48.09 31.36 88.07
CA ARG A 119 46.91 30.48 88.18
C ARG A 119 45.67 31.10 87.53
N GLN A 120 45.45 32.40 87.73
CA GLN A 120 44.31 33.10 87.10
C GLN A 120 44.44 33.14 85.58
N ASP A 121 45.65 33.32 85.05
CA ASP A 121 45.87 33.33 83.61
C ASP A 121 45.76 31.93 82.99
N LEU A 122 46.15 30.88 83.71
CA LEU A 122 45.89 29.49 83.29
C LEU A 122 44.40 29.19 83.22
N GLU A 123 43.61 29.63 84.21
CA GLU A 123 42.15 29.46 84.20
C GLU A 123 41.49 30.21 83.04
N LYS A 124 41.93 31.44 82.74
CA LYS A 124 41.46 32.21 81.57
C LYS A 124 41.83 31.52 80.25
N ALA A 125 43.07 31.03 80.12
CA ALA A 125 43.51 30.30 78.93
C ALA A 125 42.72 29.00 78.72
N GLN A 126 42.39 28.29 79.80
CA GLN A 126 41.59 27.07 79.75
C GLN A 126 40.11 27.36 79.43
N ALA A 127 39.55 28.46 79.94
CA ALA A 127 38.23 28.93 79.55
C ALA A 127 38.17 29.32 78.07
N TYR A 128 39.19 30.03 77.57
CA TYR A 128 39.31 30.41 76.16
C TYR A 128 39.43 29.19 75.23
N ALA A 129 40.21 28.18 75.63
CA ALA A 129 40.31 26.91 74.90
C ALA A 129 38.96 26.15 74.86
N ASN A 130 38.20 26.17 75.96
CA ASN A 130 36.88 25.54 76.02
C ASN A 130 35.84 26.27 75.16
N THR A 131 35.87 27.60 75.09
CA THR A 131 35.01 28.37 74.17
C THR A 131 35.34 28.11 72.71
N LEU A 132 36.62 28.00 72.36
CA LEU A 132 37.08 27.69 71.00
C LEU A 132 36.64 26.28 70.55
N ALA A 133 36.64 25.31 71.46
CA ALA A 133 36.18 23.95 71.21
C ALA A 133 34.65 23.85 71.00
N GLY A 134 33.86 24.66 71.72
CA GLY A 134 32.40 24.68 71.61
C GLY A 134 31.87 25.30 70.30
N GLU A 135 32.51 26.37 69.80
CA GLU A 135 32.12 27.02 68.54
C GLU A 135 32.53 26.20 67.30
N ALA A 136 33.66 25.48 67.35
CA ALA A 136 34.09 24.59 66.29
C ALA A 136 33.17 23.37 66.14
N GLY A 137 32.67 22.81 67.25
CA GLY A 137 31.73 21.68 67.24
C GLY A 137 30.37 22.03 66.62
N LYS A 138 29.77 23.16 67.00
CA LYS A 138 28.48 23.60 66.44
C LYS A 138 28.55 23.89 64.94
N LYS A 139 29.59 24.57 64.47
CA LYS A 139 29.77 24.83 63.02
C LYS A 139 30.02 23.55 62.23
N ALA A 140 30.69 22.55 62.80
CA ALA A 140 30.88 21.25 62.18
C ALA A 140 29.57 20.46 62.08
N GLU A 141 28.71 20.49 63.12
CA GLU A 141 27.38 19.89 63.09
C GLU A 141 26.45 20.57 62.07
N GLU A 142 26.44 21.91 62.03
CA GLU A 142 25.68 22.68 61.03
C GLU A 142 26.15 22.39 59.60
N ALA A 143 27.47 22.28 59.37
CA ALA A 143 28.03 21.91 58.08
C ALA A 143 27.67 20.47 57.69
N LEU A 144 27.70 19.51 58.63
CA LEU A 144 27.28 18.13 58.41
C LEU A 144 25.78 18.04 58.05
N ALA A 145 24.93 18.78 58.75
CA ALA A 145 23.50 18.84 58.46
C ALA A 145 23.19 19.49 57.09
N GLN A 146 23.96 20.50 56.70
CA GLN A 146 23.86 21.04 55.34
C GLN A 146 24.29 19.99 54.32
N VAL A 147 25.45 19.36 54.47
CA VAL A 147 25.96 18.32 53.56
C VAL A 147 24.96 17.17 53.42
N SER A 148 24.33 16.70 54.50
CA SER A 148 23.30 15.65 54.42
C SER A 148 22.10 16.12 53.60
N THR A 149 21.66 17.36 53.78
CA THR A 149 20.58 17.97 52.98
C THR A 149 20.95 18.06 51.50
N TRP A 150 22.20 18.44 51.18
CA TRP A 150 22.69 18.48 49.81
C TRP A 150 22.75 17.08 49.18
N VAL A 151 23.18 16.07 49.95
CA VAL A 151 23.19 14.66 49.50
C VAL A 151 21.78 14.18 49.18
N GLU A 152 20.80 14.44 50.06
CA GLU A 152 19.40 14.08 49.81
C GLU A 152 18.82 14.77 48.57
N ARG A 153 19.10 16.07 48.39
CA ARG A 153 18.69 16.82 47.20
C ARG A 153 19.34 16.27 45.93
N LEU A 154 20.61 15.90 45.99
CA LEU A 154 21.34 15.31 44.87
C LEU A 154 20.74 13.96 44.48
N SER A 155 20.49 13.08 45.46
CA SER A 155 19.85 11.77 45.21
C SER A 155 18.43 11.91 44.66
N ALA A 156 17.65 12.87 45.16
CA ALA A 156 16.33 13.17 44.62
C ALA A 156 16.42 13.65 43.16
N LEU A 157 17.37 14.55 42.87
CA LEU A 157 17.60 15.08 41.53
C LEU A 157 18.02 13.96 40.56
N GLU A 158 18.95 13.10 40.96
CA GLU A 158 19.38 11.92 40.20
C GLU A 158 18.18 11.02 39.88
N ALA A 159 17.34 10.71 40.87
CA ALA A 159 16.15 9.89 40.68
C ALA A 159 15.17 10.51 39.67
N THR A 160 14.88 11.80 39.76
CA THR A 160 14.05 12.50 38.77
C THR A 160 14.68 12.52 37.38
N THR A 161 16.01 12.65 37.31
CA THR A 161 16.74 12.69 36.03
C THR A 161 16.68 11.32 35.35
N TYR A 162 16.92 10.23 36.08
CA TYR A 162 16.79 8.87 35.54
C TYR A 162 15.37 8.55 35.11
N LYS A 163 14.37 8.96 35.89
CA LYS A 163 12.96 8.80 35.52
C LYS A 163 12.66 9.57 34.23
N GLY A 164 13.02 10.85 34.16
CA GLY A 164 12.81 11.67 32.97
C GLY A 164 13.50 11.10 31.72
N LEU A 165 14.73 10.60 31.85
CA LEU A 165 15.46 9.96 30.74
C LEU A 165 14.79 8.67 30.27
N ARG A 166 14.23 7.89 31.19
CA ARG A 166 13.49 6.67 30.89
C ARG A 166 12.17 7.00 30.18
N ASP A 167 11.39 7.91 30.72
CA ASP A 167 10.10 8.33 30.16
C ASP A 167 10.31 8.90 28.75
N PHE A 168 11.32 9.75 28.56
CA PHE A 168 11.72 10.26 27.24
C PHE A 168 12.11 9.15 26.26
N ARG A 169 12.87 8.14 26.71
CA ARG A 169 13.22 6.98 25.87
C ARG A 169 11.98 6.20 25.46
N GLU A 170 11.03 6.00 26.37
CA GLU A 170 9.76 5.33 26.08
C GLU A 170 8.96 6.12 25.04
N GLU A 171 8.83 7.44 25.19
CA GLU A 171 8.19 8.32 24.19
C GLU A 171 8.88 8.22 22.82
N VAL A 172 10.21 8.32 22.76
CA VAL A 172 10.97 8.17 21.51
C VAL A 172 10.71 6.81 20.85
N ASN A 173 10.62 5.73 21.63
CA ASN A 173 10.30 4.41 21.09
C ASN A 173 8.87 4.34 20.55
N THR A 174 7.89 4.95 21.22
CA THR A 174 6.51 5.01 20.70
C THR A 174 6.42 5.81 19.39
N LEU A 175 7.12 6.94 19.31
CA LEU A 175 7.20 7.76 18.10
C LEU A 175 7.89 7.02 16.95
N ALA A 176 8.97 6.28 17.23
CA ALA A 176 9.63 5.44 16.24
C ALA A 176 8.69 4.33 15.70
N GLY A 177 7.87 3.73 16.57
CA GLY A 177 6.83 2.79 16.17
C GLY A 177 5.78 3.45 15.25
N ALA A 178 5.26 4.60 15.65
CA ALA A 178 4.28 5.35 14.86
C ALA A 178 4.82 5.79 13.48
N LEU A 179 6.10 6.19 13.40
CA LEU A 179 6.77 6.53 12.13
C LEU A 179 6.88 5.31 11.21
N LYS A 180 7.23 4.14 11.75
CA LYS A 180 7.29 2.89 10.99
C LYS A 180 5.92 2.47 10.44
N ASP A 181 4.87 2.63 11.25
CA ASP A 181 3.50 2.36 10.81
C ASP A 181 3.04 3.35 9.73
N LEU A 182 3.44 4.62 9.85
CA LEU A 182 3.14 5.64 8.85
C LEU A 182 3.86 5.34 7.52
N ASP A 183 5.13 4.93 7.56
CA ASP A 183 5.91 4.51 6.39
C ASP A 183 5.24 3.33 5.66
N ALA A 184 4.79 2.32 6.41
CA ALA A 184 4.03 1.20 5.84
C ALA A 184 2.70 1.63 5.19
N LYS A 185 2.00 2.60 5.79
CA LYS A 185 0.77 3.18 5.20
C LYS A 185 1.07 3.98 3.94
N VAL A 186 2.12 4.79 3.91
CA VAL A 186 2.53 5.53 2.71
C VAL A 186 2.84 4.57 1.57
N LYS A 187 3.63 3.52 1.84
CA LYS A 187 3.97 2.51 0.84
C LYS A 187 2.73 1.80 0.27
N SER A 188 1.78 1.41 1.11
CA SER A 188 0.55 0.78 0.63
C SER A 188 -0.34 1.73 -0.19
N LEU A 189 -0.36 3.03 0.15
CA LEU A 189 -1.04 4.05 -0.65
C LEU A 189 -0.35 4.27 -2.01
N GLU A 190 0.99 4.26 -2.07
CA GLU A 190 1.75 4.36 -3.33
C GLU A 190 1.49 3.15 -4.25
N GLU A 191 1.48 1.95 -3.69
CA GLU A 191 1.13 0.71 -4.41
C GLU A 191 -0.33 0.76 -4.92
N ALA A 192 -1.27 1.23 -4.10
CA ALA A 192 -2.66 1.39 -4.52
C ALA A 192 -2.84 2.44 -5.62
N LEU A 193 -2.15 3.58 -5.52
CA LEU A 193 -2.22 4.68 -6.49
C LEU A 193 -1.61 4.27 -7.83
N SER A 194 -0.47 3.59 -7.81
CA SER A 194 0.17 3.05 -9.02
C SER A 194 -0.72 1.99 -9.68
N GLY A 195 -1.33 1.09 -8.90
CA GLY A 195 -2.32 0.13 -9.38
C GLY A 195 -3.51 0.81 -10.07
N LYS A 196 -4.10 1.83 -9.43
CA LYS A 196 -5.22 2.60 -10.02
C LYS A 196 -4.82 3.36 -11.28
N THR A 197 -3.60 3.90 -11.33
CA THR A 197 -3.07 4.57 -12.52
C THR A 197 -2.92 3.58 -13.69
N GLY A 198 -2.44 2.37 -13.40
CA GLY A 198 -2.38 1.26 -14.37
C GLY A 198 -3.77 0.86 -14.88
N GLU A 199 -4.74 0.64 -13.99
CA GLU A 199 -6.12 0.33 -14.36
C GLU A 199 -6.74 1.42 -15.25
N PHE A 200 -6.55 2.69 -14.91
CA PHE A 200 -7.06 3.81 -15.71
C PHE A 200 -6.43 3.84 -17.10
N SER A 201 -5.12 3.65 -17.21
CA SER A 201 -4.40 3.60 -18.49
C SER A 201 -4.93 2.46 -19.38
N THR A 202 -5.13 1.27 -18.81
CA THR A 202 -5.73 0.13 -19.52
C THR A 202 -7.14 0.44 -20.02
N ARG A 203 -8.02 0.97 -19.15
CA ARG A 203 -9.38 1.35 -19.54
C ARG A 203 -9.41 2.44 -20.61
N PHE A 204 -8.48 3.40 -20.56
CA PHE A 204 -8.38 4.44 -21.56
C PHE A 204 -7.97 3.87 -22.93
N SER A 205 -7.01 2.94 -22.95
CA SER A 205 -6.63 2.22 -24.17
C SER A 205 -7.78 1.39 -24.75
N GLU A 206 -8.51 0.67 -23.90
CA GLU A 206 -9.72 -0.07 -24.30
C GLU A 206 -10.78 0.86 -24.89
N PHE A 207 -11.02 2.01 -24.25
CA PHE A 207 -11.96 3.02 -24.73
C PHE A 207 -11.54 3.60 -26.08
N GLN A 208 -10.26 3.93 -26.26
CA GLN A 208 -9.73 4.36 -27.57
C GLN A 208 -9.93 3.28 -28.64
N GLY A 209 -9.68 2.01 -28.30
CA GLY A 209 -9.95 0.90 -29.22
C GLY A 209 -11.45 0.75 -29.56
N MET A 210 -12.35 1.01 -28.62
CA MET A 210 -13.79 1.05 -28.88
C MET A 210 -14.16 2.21 -29.82
N LEU A 211 -13.58 3.40 -29.63
CA LEU A 211 -13.81 4.54 -30.52
C LEU A 211 -13.38 4.23 -31.95
N SER A 212 -12.19 3.68 -32.17
CA SER A 212 -11.72 3.33 -33.52
C SER A 212 -12.63 2.28 -34.20
N ARG A 213 -13.17 1.32 -33.43
CA ARG A 213 -14.15 0.37 -33.97
C ARG A 213 -15.46 1.06 -34.36
N LEU A 214 -15.92 2.00 -33.54
CA LEU A 214 -17.13 2.77 -33.82
C LEU A 214 -16.95 3.65 -35.07
N GLU A 215 -15.83 4.34 -35.20
CA GLU A 215 -15.47 5.11 -36.40
C GLU A 215 -15.49 4.24 -37.66
N GLY A 216 -14.92 3.02 -37.58
CA GLY A 216 -14.98 2.06 -38.68
C GLY A 216 -16.39 1.58 -39.01
N ALA A 217 -17.24 1.36 -37.99
CA ALA A 217 -18.63 0.96 -38.18
C ALA A 217 -19.48 2.09 -38.82
N VAL A 218 -19.28 3.33 -38.37
CA VAL A 218 -19.94 4.52 -38.95
C VAL A 218 -19.52 4.68 -40.41
N SER A 219 -18.23 4.56 -40.72
CA SER A 219 -17.73 4.64 -42.11
C SER A 219 -18.37 3.59 -43.02
N LYS A 220 -18.55 2.36 -42.52
CA LYS A 220 -19.26 1.31 -43.27
C LYS A 220 -20.74 1.63 -43.48
N ALA A 221 -21.42 2.10 -42.44
CA ALA A 221 -22.82 2.51 -42.53
C ALA A 221 -23.02 3.66 -43.52
N GLU A 222 -22.10 4.64 -43.54
CA GLU A 222 -22.10 5.73 -44.52
C GLU A 222 -21.95 5.21 -45.96
N ALA A 223 -21.06 4.24 -46.18
CA ALA A 223 -20.89 3.60 -47.48
C ALA A 223 -22.15 2.83 -47.92
N GLU A 224 -22.77 2.07 -47.02
CA GLU A 224 -24.03 1.36 -47.29
C GLU A 224 -25.17 2.33 -47.61
N ILE A 225 -25.30 3.43 -46.87
CA ILE A 225 -26.26 4.50 -47.16
C ILE A 225 -26.00 5.11 -48.54
N GLY A 226 -24.72 5.30 -48.91
CA GLY A 226 -24.34 5.72 -50.26
C GLY A 226 -24.83 4.75 -51.34
N GLY A 227 -24.64 3.45 -51.13
CA GLY A 227 -25.15 2.40 -52.01
C GLY A 227 -26.67 2.41 -52.16
N VAL A 228 -27.40 2.53 -51.05
CA VAL A 228 -28.88 2.64 -51.05
C VAL A 228 -29.35 3.87 -51.83
N LYS A 229 -28.68 5.02 -51.67
CA LYS A 229 -28.98 6.23 -52.46
C LYS A 229 -28.77 5.99 -53.96
N GLY A 230 -27.71 5.28 -54.34
CA GLY A 230 -27.46 4.88 -55.72
C GLY A 230 -28.57 4.01 -56.29
N ALA A 231 -28.96 2.95 -55.57
CA ALA A 231 -30.06 2.07 -55.96
C ALA A 231 -31.40 2.82 -56.09
N LEU A 232 -31.65 3.80 -55.22
CA LEU A 232 -32.86 4.63 -55.28
C LEU A 232 -32.89 5.50 -56.56
N ALA A 233 -31.73 6.00 -57.00
CA ALA A 233 -31.61 6.74 -58.26
C ALA A 233 -31.86 5.83 -59.47
N GLU A 234 -31.31 4.61 -59.48
CA GLU A 234 -31.58 3.62 -60.54
C GLU A 234 -33.06 3.24 -60.61
N LEU A 235 -33.73 3.10 -59.46
CA LEU A 235 -35.16 2.79 -59.41
C LEU A 235 -36.01 3.90 -60.06
N GLU A 236 -35.68 5.16 -59.83
CA GLU A 236 -36.35 6.30 -60.48
C GLU A 236 -36.12 6.29 -62.00
N GLU A 237 -34.92 5.95 -62.47
CA GLU A 237 -34.66 5.79 -63.91
C GLU A 237 -35.50 4.65 -64.52
N ILE A 238 -35.56 3.50 -63.85
CA ILE A 238 -36.38 2.36 -64.27
C ILE A 238 -37.85 2.76 -64.34
N LYS A 239 -38.37 3.49 -63.36
CA LYS A 239 -39.74 4.00 -63.35
C LYS A 239 -40.04 4.89 -64.56
N LEU A 240 -39.11 5.78 -64.93
CA LEU A 240 -39.24 6.59 -66.15
C LEU A 240 -39.26 5.73 -67.42
N ARG A 241 -38.41 4.70 -67.50
CA ARG A 241 -38.38 3.75 -68.63
C ARG A 241 -39.66 2.94 -68.73
N VAL A 242 -40.21 2.48 -67.61
CA VAL A 242 -41.50 1.76 -67.56
C VAL A 242 -42.62 2.66 -68.08
N ASN A 243 -42.72 3.90 -67.60
CA ASN A 243 -43.73 4.86 -68.10
C ASN A 243 -43.61 5.07 -69.62
N THR A 244 -42.37 5.15 -70.14
CA THR A 244 -42.12 5.30 -71.58
C THR A 244 -42.54 4.07 -72.36
N LEU A 245 -42.22 2.87 -71.87
CA LEU A 245 -42.61 1.60 -72.48
C LEU A 245 -44.13 1.40 -72.47
N GLU A 246 -44.80 1.75 -71.37
CA GLU A 246 -46.27 1.71 -71.29
C GLU A 246 -46.92 2.59 -72.36
N ALA A 247 -46.39 3.80 -72.58
CA ALA A 247 -46.84 4.68 -73.66
C ALA A 247 -46.62 4.05 -75.04
N GLN A 248 -45.45 3.45 -75.29
CA GLN A 248 -45.16 2.76 -76.55
C GLN A 248 -46.09 1.57 -76.80
N VAL A 249 -46.33 0.73 -75.79
CA VAL A 249 -47.22 -0.43 -75.90
C VAL A 249 -48.65 0.01 -76.23
N LYS A 250 -49.12 1.12 -75.66
CA LYS A 250 -50.43 1.68 -75.97
C LYS A 250 -50.55 2.04 -77.46
N VAL A 251 -49.55 2.73 -78.02
CA VAL A 251 -49.48 3.09 -79.45
C VAL A 251 -49.48 1.85 -80.33
N LEU A 252 -48.61 0.87 -80.04
CA LEU A 252 -48.54 -0.40 -80.78
C LEU A 252 -49.87 -1.16 -80.79
N ARG A 253 -50.61 -1.17 -79.66
CA ARG A 253 -51.95 -1.78 -79.61
C ARG A 253 -52.92 -1.10 -80.56
N GLU A 254 -52.91 0.23 -80.63
CA GLU A 254 -53.75 1.01 -81.55
C GLU A 254 -53.39 0.69 -83.02
N GLU A 255 -52.11 0.58 -83.35
CA GLU A 255 -51.64 0.19 -84.70
C GLU A 255 -52.06 -1.24 -85.10
N VAL A 256 -51.93 -2.21 -84.20
CA VAL A 256 -52.35 -3.60 -84.46
C VAL A 256 -53.85 -3.67 -84.73
N VAL A 257 -54.67 -2.93 -83.97
CA VAL A 257 -56.11 -2.85 -84.20
C VAL A 257 -56.41 -2.27 -85.59
N ARG A 258 -55.69 -1.22 -85.99
CA ARG A 258 -55.83 -0.60 -87.30
C ARG A 258 -55.43 -1.56 -88.44
N LEU A 259 -54.25 -2.18 -88.38
CA LEU A 259 -53.78 -3.11 -89.41
C LEU A 259 -54.70 -4.32 -89.58
N LYS A 260 -55.26 -4.82 -88.47
CA LYS A 260 -56.23 -5.93 -88.51
C LYS A 260 -57.51 -5.56 -89.28
N ALA A 261 -57.90 -4.28 -89.29
CA ALA A 261 -59.04 -3.80 -90.06
C ALA A 261 -58.74 -3.67 -91.58
N GLU A 262 -57.46 -3.52 -91.96
CA GLU A 262 -57.03 -3.30 -93.35
C GLU A 262 -56.73 -4.61 -94.13
N MET A 263 -56.79 -5.80 -93.52
CA MET A 263 -56.51 -7.07 -94.22
C MET A 263 -57.67 -7.59 -95.10
N PRO A 264 -57.44 -7.96 -96.39
CA PRO A 264 -58.48 -8.49 -97.27
C PRO A 264 -58.90 -9.95 -96.94
N LYS A 265 -60.20 -10.25 -97.09
CA LYS A 265 -60.81 -11.58 -96.84
C LYS A 265 -60.60 -12.53 -98.04
N LYS A 266 -60.22 -13.79 -97.78
CA LYS A 266 -59.92 -14.84 -98.79
C LYS A 266 -61.22 -15.44 -99.38
N GLU A 267 -61.32 -15.56 -100.72
CA GLU A 267 -62.47 -16.16 -101.42
C GLU A 267 -62.47 -17.70 -101.36
N ALA A 268 -63.65 -18.30 -101.15
CA ALA A 268 -63.84 -19.74 -100.98
C ALA A 268 -63.94 -20.46 -102.33
N VAL A 269 -63.23 -21.60 -102.47
CA VAL A 269 -63.29 -22.45 -103.67
C VAL A 269 -64.63 -23.21 -103.70
N PRO A 270 -65.36 -23.25 -104.83
CA PRO A 270 -66.58 -24.05 -104.96
C PRO A 270 -66.28 -25.54 -104.71
N PRO A 271 -67.06 -26.25 -103.89
CA PRO A 271 -66.71 -27.59 -103.45
C PRO A 271 -66.92 -28.67 -104.53
N PHE A 272 -67.65 -28.38 -105.60
CA PHE A 272 -67.96 -29.36 -106.65
C PHE A 272 -67.46 -28.90 -108.01
N GLY A 273 -66.88 -29.82 -108.80
CA GLY A 273 -66.44 -29.53 -110.16
C GLY A 273 -66.65 -30.69 -111.13
N VAL A 274 -67.05 -30.36 -112.34
CA VAL A 274 -67.23 -31.29 -113.47
C VAL A 274 -66.45 -30.77 -114.67
N GLN A 275 -65.66 -31.63 -115.28
CA GLN A 275 -64.93 -31.34 -116.51
C GLN A 275 -65.24 -32.42 -117.54
N VAL A 276 -65.61 -32.00 -118.74
CA VAL A 276 -65.78 -32.90 -119.89
C VAL A 276 -64.87 -32.41 -121.00
N SER A 277 -63.94 -33.24 -121.44
CA SER A 277 -62.92 -32.91 -122.43
C SER A 277 -62.84 -33.95 -123.55
N LEU A 278 -62.56 -33.47 -124.76
CA LEU A 278 -62.35 -34.30 -125.95
C LEU A 278 -60.85 -34.45 -126.19
N SER A 279 -60.40 -35.68 -126.50
CA SER A 279 -58.99 -35.99 -126.68
C SER A 279 -58.56 -35.87 -128.16
N GLY A 280 -57.42 -35.23 -128.40
CA GLY A 280 -56.96 -34.84 -129.73
C GLY A 280 -56.43 -35.97 -130.65
N ILE A 281 -56.57 -37.25 -130.28
CA ILE A 281 -56.03 -38.38 -131.06
C ILE A 281 -57.13 -39.07 -131.90
N SER A 282 -58.42 -38.85 -131.62
CA SER A 282 -59.55 -39.28 -132.46
C SER A 282 -60.86 -38.61 -132.02
N PRO A 283 -61.78 -38.26 -132.95
CA PRO A 283 -63.11 -37.71 -132.63
C PRO A 283 -63.99 -38.64 -131.78
N LEU A 284 -63.62 -39.91 -131.67
CA LEU A 284 -64.31 -40.92 -130.87
C LEU A 284 -63.71 -41.09 -129.47
N THR A 285 -62.70 -40.29 -129.08
CA THR A 285 -62.00 -40.42 -127.79
C THR A 285 -62.24 -39.22 -126.87
N GLY A 286 -62.62 -39.48 -125.62
CA GLY A 286 -63.01 -38.44 -124.67
C GLY A 286 -62.75 -38.80 -123.21
N MET A 287 -62.64 -37.77 -122.37
CA MET A 287 -62.42 -37.89 -120.92
C MET A 287 -63.43 -37.04 -120.17
N ALA A 288 -64.09 -37.62 -119.17
CA ALA A 288 -64.93 -36.89 -118.22
C ALA A 288 -64.35 -37.06 -116.83
N ARG A 289 -64.18 -35.96 -116.10
CA ARG A 289 -63.75 -35.92 -114.71
C ARG A 289 -64.84 -35.24 -113.87
N VAL A 290 -65.22 -35.88 -112.78
CA VAL A 290 -66.10 -35.30 -111.76
C VAL A 290 -65.35 -35.34 -110.45
N GLY A 291 -65.43 -34.31 -109.63
CA GLY A 291 -64.86 -34.39 -108.30
C GLY A 291 -65.41 -33.40 -107.29
N TYR A 292 -64.96 -33.57 -106.05
CA TYR A 292 -65.37 -32.80 -104.89
C TYR A 292 -64.16 -32.34 -104.07
N ALA A 293 -64.03 -31.03 -103.83
CA ALA A 293 -62.94 -30.35 -103.15
C ALA A 293 -63.42 -29.80 -101.80
N LEU A 294 -62.62 -30.02 -100.77
CA LEU A 294 -62.80 -29.45 -99.44
C LEU A 294 -62.41 -27.97 -99.46
N SER A 295 -62.81 -27.23 -98.41
CA SER A 295 -62.58 -25.77 -98.28
C SER A 295 -61.11 -25.32 -98.41
N GLU A 296 -60.16 -26.23 -98.23
CA GLU A 296 -58.71 -25.99 -98.37
C GLU A 296 -58.17 -26.30 -99.78
N GLY A 297 -59.03 -26.68 -100.73
CA GLY A 297 -58.70 -26.98 -102.11
C GLY A 297 -58.35 -28.44 -102.41
N PHE A 298 -58.19 -29.30 -101.39
CA PHE A 298 -57.95 -30.74 -101.58
C PHE A 298 -59.25 -31.55 -101.66
N GLY A 299 -59.30 -32.53 -102.54
CA GLY A 299 -60.52 -33.26 -102.88
C GLY A 299 -60.29 -34.64 -103.47
N VAL A 300 -61.38 -35.27 -103.90
CA VAL A 300 -61.40 -36.54 -104.63
C VAL A 300 -61.97 -36.34 -106.04
N TYR A 301 -61.51 -37.15 -106.99
CA TYR A 301 -62.05 -37.17 -108.35
C TYR A 301 -62.34 -38.59 -108.83
N LEU A 302 -63.29 -38.69 -109.76
CA LEU A 302 -63.55 -39.83 -110.62
C LEU A 302 -63.32 -39.39 -112.06
N ARG A 303 -62.53 -40.15 -112.83
CA ARG A 303 -62.35 -39.93 -114.27
C ARG A 303 -62.84 -41.15 -115.04
N GLY A 304 -63.71 -40.94 -116.01
CA GLY A 304 -64.04 -41.89 -117.05
C GLY A 304 -63.35 -41.49 -118.36
N VAL A 305 -62.70 -42.43 -119.02
CA VAL A 305 -62.08 -42.23 -120.33
C VAL A 305 -62.62 -43.28 -121.29
N TYR A 306 -63.06 -42.83 -122.46
CA TYR A 306 -63.47 -43.69 -123.55
C TYR A 306 -62.45 -43.55 -124.70
N ASP A 307 -61.74 -44.64 -124.96
CA ASP A 307 -60.83 -44.83 -126.10
C ASP A 307 -61.12 -46.23 -126.70
N LEU A 308 -60.20 -46.88 -127.43
CA LEU A 308 -60.27 -48.30 -127.87
C LEU A 308 -60.52 -49.34 -126.72
N GLY A 309 -60.87 -48.87 -125.51
CA GLY A 309 -61.52 -49.54 -124.37
C GLY A 309 -62.08 -48.51 -123.36
N PHE A 310 -62.92 -48.95 -122.42
CA PHE A 310 -63.40 -48.09 -121.30
C PHE A 310 -62.45 -48.15 -120.11
N TYR A 311 -62.05 -46.99 -119.59
CA TYR A 311 -61.11 -46.84 -118.49
C TYR A 311 -61.70 -45.92 -117.41
N GLY A 312 -61.55 -46.31 -116.14
CA GLY A 312 -61.99 -45.51 -114.99
C GLY A 312 -60.87 -45.30 -113.97
N ALA A 313 -60.77 -44.10 -113.41
CA ALA A 313 -59.81 -43.76 -112.37
C ALA A 313 -60.44 -43.01 -111.20
N VAL A 314 -59.84 -43.18 -110.03
CA VAL A 314 -60.18 -42.47 -108.80
C VAL A 314 -58.91 -41.93 -108.16
N GLY A 315 -58.96 -40.75 -107.58
CA GLY A 315 -57.78 -40.18 -106.95
C GLY A 315 -58.04 -38.91 -106.16
N ALA A 316 -56.97 -38.32 -105.67
CA ALA A 316 -56.96 -37.02 -105.03
C ALA A 316 -56.77 -35.91 -106.07
N VAL A 317 -57.39 -34.76 -105.83
CA VAL A 317 -57.23 -33.55 -106.62
C VAL A 317 -56.96 -32.36 -105.70
N ASN A 318 -56.10 -31.45 -106.13
CA ASN A 318 -55.92 -30.14 -105.53
C ASN A 318 -56.41 -29.08 -106.53
N VAL A 319 -57.25 -28.17 -106.06
CA VAL A 319 -57.86 -27.09 -106.82
C VAL A 319 -57.41 -25.77 -106.21
N ARG A 320 -56.76 -24.95 -107.02
CA ARG A 320 -56.37 -23.59 -106.65
C ARG A 320 -57.04 -22.61 -107.60
N SER A 321 -57.95 -21.80 -107.07
CA SER A 321 -58.65 -20.78 -107.83
C SER A 321 -58.11 -19.40 -107.49
N VAL A 322 -57.80 -18.63 -108.53
CA VAL A 322 -57.51 -17.19 -108.46
C VAL A 322 -58.28 -16.58 -109.62
N SER A 323 -59.47 -16.02 -109.34
CA SER A 323 -60.38 -15.52 -110.37
C SER A 323 -59.65 -14.66 -111.43
N PRO A 324 -59.81 -14.93 -112.74
CA PRO A 324 -60.73 -15.89 -113.36
C PRO A 324 -60.13 -17.29 -113.60
N PHE A 325 -58.93 -17.58 -113.11
CA PHE A 325 -58.16 -18.79 -113.43
C PHE A 325 -58.28 -19.88 -112.37
N VAL A 326 -58.20 -21.11 -112.84
CA VAL A 326 -58.31 -22.33 -112.04
C VAL A 326 -57.17 -23.26 -112.43
N LEU A 327 -56.37 -23.65 -111.45
CA LEU A 327 -55.36 -24.69 -111.59
C LEU A 327 -55.82 -25.93 -110.84
N THR A 328 -55.85 -27.08 -111.52
CA THR A 328 -56.12 -28.38 -110.91
C THR A 328 -54.92 -29.29 -111.08
N THR A 329 -54.50 -29.95 -110.00
CA THR A 329 -53.51 -31.03 -110.04
C THR A 329 -54.15 -32.29 -109.46
N SER A 330 -53.97 -33.43 -110.10
CA SER A 330 -54.62 -34.68 -109.72
C SER A 330 -53.63 -35.82 -109.68
N LEU A 331 -53.76 -36.68 -108.68
CA LEU A 331 -52.99 -37.91 -108.52
C LEU A 331 -53.97 -39.04 -108.19
N GLY A 332 -53.95 -40.12 -108.96
CA GLY A 332 -54.91 -41.20 -108.76
C GLY A 332 -54.43 -42.55 -109.26
N VAL A 333 -55.32 -43.52 -109.13
CA VAL A 333 -55.15 -44.88 -109.63
C VAL A 333 -56.40 -45.26 -110.40
N GLY A 334 -56.23 -45.92 -111.53
CA GLY A 334 -57.34 -46.34 -112.36
C GLY A 334 -57.11 -47.69 -113.02
N ARG A 335 -58.18 -48.26 -113.55
CA ARG A 335 -58.19 -49.60 -114.13
C ARG A 335 -58.94 -49.60 -115.46
N GLY A 336 -58.38 -50.28 -116.44
CA GLY A 336 -59.07 -50.57 -117.71
C GLY A 336 -60.07 -51.70 -117.52
N PHE A 337 -61.30 -51.52 -118.01
CA PHE A 337 -62.39 -52.51 -117.89
C PHE A 337 -62.59 -53.36 -119.16
N TYR A 338 -61.91 -53.03 -120.27
CA TYR A 338 -61.96 -53.78 -121.53
C TYR A 338 -60.56 -53.86 -122.16
N GLY A 339 -60.10 -55.06 -122.54
CA GLY A 339 -58.68 -55.35 -122.89
C GLY A 339 -57.91 -56.04 -121.74
N PRO A 340 -56.58 -56.24 -121.84
CA PRO A 340 -55.81 -56.79 -120.73
C PRO A 340 -55.95 -55.79 -119.58
N GLY A 341 -56.63 -56.17 -118.49
CA GLY A 341 -57.12 -55.27 -117.44
C GLY A 341 -56.01 -54.61 -116.60
N PHE A 342 -55.23 -53.74 -117.24
CA PHE A 342 -54.08 -53.05 -116.65
C PHE A 342 -54.54 -52.04 -115.61
N THR A 343 -53.77 -51.97 -114.53
CA THR A 343 -53.90 -50.95 -113.50
C THR A 343 -52.88 -49.86 -113.79
N TYR A 344 -53.31 -48.61 -113.72
CA TYR A 344 -52.52 -47.44 -114.03
C TYR A 344 -52.46 -46.52 -112.82
N GLY A 345 -51.26 -46.02 -112.52
CA GLY A 345 -51.13 -44.79 -111.76
C GLY A 345 -51.38 -43.61 -112.69
N GLU A 346 -51.98 -42.54 -112.18
CA GLU A 346 -52.31 -41.36 -112.95
C GLU A 346 -51.79 -40.10 -112.27
N ILE A 347 -51.12 -39.26 -113.05
CA ILE A 347 -50.87 -37.87 -112.70
C ILE A 347 -51.54 -37.00 -113.76
N GLY A 348 -52.27 -35.98 -113.32
CA GLY A 348 -52.92 -35.05 -114.22
C GLY A 348 -52.76 -33.62 -113.77
N VAL A 349 -52.70 -32.71 -114.74
CA VAL A 349 -52.70 -31.27 -114.54
C VAL A 349 -53.75 -30.67 -115.47
N GLY A 350 -54.62 -29.85 -114.93
CA GLY A 350 -55.64 -29.12 -115.67
C GLY A 350 -55.55 -27.63 -115.42
N PHE A 351 -55.77 -26.84 -116.46
CA PHE A 351 -55.84 -25.39 -116.38
C PHE A 351 -57.16 -24.92 -117.01
N GLY A 352 -57.90 -24.10 -116.28
CA GLY A 352 -59.19 -23.57 -116.71
C GLY A 352 -59.32 -22.06 -116.50
N GLY A 353 -60.11 -21.42 -117.34
CA GLY A 353 -60.57 -20.04 -117.17
C GLY A 353 -62.08 -19.98 -117.08
N LYS A 354 -62.62 -19.33 -116.05
CA LYS A 354 -64.05 -19.06 -115.91
C LYS A 354 -64.48 -18.06 -116.98
N LEU A 355 -65.56 -18.39 -117.70
CA LEU A 355 -66.16 -17.52 -118.72
C LEU A 355 -67.41 -16.83 -118.18
N PHE A 356 -68.38 -17.61 -117.71
CA PHE A 356 -69.67 -17.11 -117.21
C PHE A 356 -70.09 -17.89 -115.96
N GLY A 357 -70.13 -17.21 -114.81
CA GLY A 357 -70.38 -17.85 -113.53
C GLY A 357 -69.34 -18.94 -113.24
N ASP A 358 -69.81 -20.13 -112.92
CA ASP A 358 -68.96 -21.30 -112.68
C ASP A 358 -68.64 -22.10 -113.95
N LEU A 359 -69.12 -21.67 -115.12
CA LEU A 359 -68.82 -22.31 -116.40
C LEU A 359 -67.56 -21.70 -117.03
N GLY A 360 -66.66 -22.54 -117.50
CA GLY A 360 -65.40 -22.15 -118.10
C GLY A 360 -64.91 -23.12 -119.18
N LEU A 361 -63.79 -22.76 -119.78
CA LEU A 361 -63.03 -23.62 -120.69
C LEU A 361 -61.74 -24.01 -120.02
N GLY A 362 -61.27 -25.23 -120.30
CA GLY A 362 -59.96 -25.63 -119.84
C GLY A 362 -59.36 -26.78 -120.61
N VAL A 363 -58.11 -27.02 -120.29
CA VAL A 363 -57.27 -28.06 -120.85
C VAL A 363 -56.86 -29.01 -119.74
N GLU A 364 -56.77 -30.30 -120.03
CA GLU A 364 -56.37 -31.34 -119.08
C GLU A 364 -55.32 -32.24 -119.74
N GLY A 365 -54.15 -32.34 -119.13
CA GLY A 365 -53.14 -33.34 -119.46
C GLY A 365 -53.16 -34.45 -118.43
N VAL A 366 -53.18 -35.70 -118.87
CA VAL A 366 -53.15 -36.89 -118.02
C VAL A 366 -52.05 -37.84 -118.51
N LEU A 367 -51.17 -38.23 -117.60
CA LEU A 367 -50.20 -39.28 -117.81
C LEU A 367 -50.59 -40.52 -116.99
N SER A 368 -50.94 -41.60 -117.69
CA SER A 368 -51.20 -42.91 -117.10
C SER A 368 -49.96 -43.79 -117.26
N PHE A 369 -49.36 -44.23 -116.16
CA PHE A 369 -48.20 -45.14 -116.16
C PHE A 369 -48.61 -46.52 -115.60
N PRO A 370 -48.21 -47.62 -116.24
CA PRO A 370 -48.63 -48.97 -115.87
C PRO A 370 -48.08 -49.33 -114.49
N LEU A 371 -48.96 -49.85 -113.62
CA LEU A 371 -48.58 -50.51 -112.37
C LEU A 371 -48.50 -52.01 -112.63
N GLY A 372 -47.42 -52.44 -113.29
CA GLY A 372 -47.21 -53.81 -113.75
C GLY A 372 -46.74 -53.86 -115.20
N THR A 373 -47.16 -54.88 -115.94
CA THR A 373 -46.91 -54.98 -117.38
C THR A 373 -47.99 -54.20 -118.13
N GLY A 374 -47.64 -53.31 -119.06
CA GLY A 374 -48.57 -52.51 -119.84
C GLY A 374 -47.89 -51.30 -120.50
N PRO A 375 -48.49 -50.62 -121.48
CA PRO A 375 -47.93 -49.41 -122.08
C PRO A 375 -48.32 -48.15 -121.30
N SER A 376 -47.42 -47.18 -121.17
CA SER A 376 -47.76 -45.83 -120.69
C SER A 376 -48.60 -45.09 -121.72
N VAL A 377 -49.60 -44.33 -121.26
CA VAL A 377 -50.53 -43.59 -122.12
C VAL A 377 -50.61 -42.14 -121.67
N ALA A 378 -50.38 -41.21 -122.58
CA ALA A 378 -50.59 -39.79 -122.37
C ALA A 378 -51.87 -39.35 -123.08
N ARG A 379 -52.71 -38.56 -122.40
CA ARG A 379 -53.96 -38.02 -122.93
C ARG A 379 -54.00 -36.52 -122.72
N PHE A 380 -54.50 -35.81 -123.72
CA PHE A 380 -54.67 -34.37 -123.69
C PHE A 380 -56.09 -34.04 -124.10
N GLY A 381 -56.84 -33.42 -123.21
CA GLY A 381 -58.23 -33.03 -123.41
C GLY A 381 -58.39 -31.52 -123.42
N VAL A 382 -59.21 -31.01 -124.35
CA VAL A 382 -59.73 -29.63 -124.29
C VAL A 382 -61.23 -29.73 -124.07
N GLY A 383 -61.78 -28.93 -123.17
CA GLY A 383 -63.14 -29.15 -122.69
C GLY A 383 -63.77 -28.01 -121.92
N VAL A 384 -65.00 -28.28 -121.51
CA VAL A 384 -65.80 -27.40 -120.67
C VAL A 384 -65.62 -27.83 -119.22
N ILE A 385 -65.44 -26.85 -118.33
CA ILE A 385 -65.34 -27.03 -116.89
C ILE A 385 -66.51 -26.29 -116.23
N TYR A 386 -67.14 -26.90 -115.24
CA TYR A 386 -68.16 -26.28 -114.40
C TYR A 386 -67.79 -26.44 -112.93
N GLY A 387 -67.90 -25.37 -112.14
CA GLY A 387 -67.67 -25.37 -110.69
C GLY A 387 -66.24 -24.98 -110.32
N TRP A 388 -65.29 -25.87 -110.62
CA TRP A 388 -63.87 -25.64 -110.32
C TRP A 388 -63.23 -24.63 -111.23
#